data_AF-W8BDN2-F1
#
_entry.id   AF-W8BDN2-F1
#
_cell.length_a   1.000
_cell.length_b   1.000
_cell.length_c   1.000
_cell.angle_alpha   90.00
_cell.angle_beta   90.00
_cell.angle_gamma   90.00
#
_symmetry.space_group_name_H-M   'P 1'
#
loop_
_entity.id
_entity.type
_entity.pdbx_description
1 polymer ?
#
loop_
_entity_poly.entity_id
_entity_poly.type
_entity_poly.pdbx_seq_one_letter_code
_entity_poly.pdbx_strand_id
1 'polypeptide(L)'
;MKTYYHCRYYYYRYYTGEGEVKFIRSQKKNAQLVFNGYIYNKKLTQANGQTTWRCIDVLKLRCKAVVITKNNALVAARRTHNHEDHQQRIGQRPLYGIEEDLGEYIEIKPEDPKLAELMSASNIEICAQKSGKEYKLFVPTPAVRAATTIWPNYQQE
;
A
#
# COMPACT_ATOMS: atom_id res chain seq x y z
N MET A 1 -3.36 -23.69 8.40
CA MET A 1 -3.78 -24.61 9.47
C MET A 1 -4.34 -23.78 10.63
N LYS A 2 -5.54 -24.09 11.17
CA LYS A 2 -6.18 -23.29 12.24
C LYS A 2 -5.73 -23.84 13.60
N THR A 3 -5.03 -23.04 14.42
CA THR A 3 -4.63 -23.44 15.78
C THR A 3 -5.32 -22.57 16.83
N TYR A 4 -5.88 -23.22 17.85
CA TYR A 4 -6.61 -22.59 18.95
C TYR A 4 -5.85 -22.82 20.26
N TYR A 5 -5.53 -21.76 21.00
CA TYR A 5 -4.97 -21.89 22.36
C TYR A 5 -5.89 -21.21 23.37
N HIS A 6 -6.12 -21.89 24.49
CA HIS A 6 -7.10 -21.57 25.50
C HIS A 6 -6.47 -20.69 26.59
N CYS A 7 -6.81 -19.40 26.64
CA CYS A 7 -6.62 -18.56 27.83
C CYS A 7 -7.97 -17.93 28.16
N ARG A 8 -8.37 -18.03 29.43
CA ARG A 8 -9.69 -17.66 29.97
C ARG A 8 -10.12 -16.26 29.47
N TYR A 9 -11.28 -16.22 28.81
CA TYR A 9 -11.99 -15.07 28.22
C TYR A 9 -11.47 -14.58 26.86
N TYR A 10 -12.30 -14.75 25.81
CA TYR A 10 -12.15 -14.36 24.40
C TYR A 10 -11.51 -15.41 23.47
N TYR A 11 -12.33 -15.95 22.56
CA TYR A 11 -11.87 -16.75 21.41
C TYR A 11 -11.05 -15.86 20.47
N TYR A 12 -9.72 -15.95 20.54
CA TYR A 12 -8.82 -15.28 19.60
C TYR A 12 -8.54 -16.20 18.41
N ARG A 13 -8.92 -15.77 17.19
CA ARG A 13 -8.50 -16.42 15.95
C ARG A 13 -7.06 -16.00 15.66
N TYR A 14 -6.08 -16.82 16.04
CA TYR A 14 -4.69 -16.62 15.64
C TYR A 14 -4.50 -17.19 14.23
N TYR A 15 -4.25 -16.32 13.25
CA TYR A 15 -3.78 -16.73 11.93
C TYR A 15 -2.25 -16.82 11.99
N THR A 16 -1.74 -17.97 12.38
CA THR A 16 -0.32 -18.32 12.21
C THR A 16 -0.18 -19.04 10.87
N GLY A 17 0.14 -18.28 9.81
CA GLY A 17 0.47 -18.81 8.48
C GLY A 17 -0.35 -18.19 7.33
N GLU A 18 0.39 -17.68 6.34
CA GLU A 18 0.01 -17.44 4.93
C GLU A 18 -1.25 -16.61 4.65
N GLY A 19 -1.47 -15.56 5.44
CA GLY A 19 -2.35 -14.48 5.02
C GLY A 19 -1.54 -13.43 4.28
N GLU A 20 -1.64 -13.38 2.94
CA GLU A 20 -1.00 -12.31 2.18
C GLU A 20 -1.63 -10.97 2.58
N VAL A 21 -0.81 -10.09 3.16
CA VAL A 21 -1.22 -8.72 3.40
C VAL A 21 -0.89 -7.91 2.17
N LYS A 22 -1.77 -6.96 1.86
CA LYS A 22 -1.54 -5.96 0.83
C LYS A 22 -1.62 -4.58 1.45
N PHE A 23 -1.24 -3.58 0.68
CA PHE A 23 -1.34 -2.20 1.09
C PHE A 23 -2.15 -1.41 0.07
N ILE A 24 -2.86 -0.40 0.56
CA ILE A 24 -3.50 0.62 -0.27
C ILE A 24 -3.10 2.00 0.26
N ARG A 25 -3.09 2.98 -0.63
CA ARG A 25 -2.93 4.37 -0.22
C ARG A 25 -4.26 4.93 0.26
N SER A 26 -4.31 5.63 1.40
CA SER A 26 -5.48 6.39 1.84
C SER A 26 -5.68 7.68 1.03
N GLN A 27 -6.84 8.35 1.18
CA GLN A 27 -7.07 9.66 0.55
C GLN A 27 -6.09 10.72 1.07
N LYS A 28 -5.72 10.64 2.36
CA LYS A 28 -4.69 11.49 3.00
C LYS A 28 -3.27 10.96 2.78
N LYS A 29 -3.07 10.14 1.75
CA LYS A 29 -1.76 9.63 1.29
C LYS A 29 -1.01 8.67 2.22
N ASN A 30 -1.46 8.49 3.45
CA ASN A 30 -0.94 7.48 4.38
C ASN A 30 -1.20 6.05 3.90
N ALA A 31 -0.29 5.13 4.23
CA ALA A 31 -0.47 3.70 4.02
C ALA A 31 -1.60 3.11 4.88
N GLN A 32 -2.35 2.20 4.29
CA GLN A 32 -3.34 1.37 4.98
C GLN A 32 -3.09 -0.09 4.60
N LEU A 33 -3.22 -0.96 5.59
CA LEU A 33 -3.11 -2.40 5.40
C LEU A 33 -4.44 -2.94 4.89
N VAL A 34 -4.40 -3.85 3.93
CA VAL A 34 -5.51 -4.68 3.48
C VAL A 34 -5.26 -6.12 3.90
N PHE A 35 -6.21 -6.70 4.62
CA PHE A 35 -6.14 -8.09 5.05
C PHE A 35 -7.55 -8.68 5.15
N ASN A 36 -7.78 -9.83 4.50
CA ASN A 36 -9.06 -10.54 4.48
C ASN A 36 -10.28 -9.66 4.15
N GLY A 37 -10.16 -8.77 3.16
CA GLY A 37 -11.25 -7.87 2.74
C GLY A 37 -11.44 -6.65 3.64
N TYR A 38 -10.66 -6.49 4.70
CA TYR A 38 -10.74 -5.34 5.60
C TYR A 38 -9.55 -4.41 5.43
N ILE A 39 -9.73 -3.16 5.84
CA ILE A 39 -8.75 -2.07 5.74
C ILE A 39 -8.41 -1.63 7.15
N TYR A 40 -7.13 -1.37 7.39
CA TYR A 40 -6.62 -0.98 8.70
C TYR A 40 -5.70 0.24 8.58
N ASN A 41 -5.84 1.18 9.53
CA ASN A 41 -4.93 2.30 9.70
C ASN A 41 -3.77 1.92 10.61
N LYS A 42 -2.56 2.42 10.29
CA LYS A 42 -1.39 2.27 11.15
C LYS A 42 -1.65 2.93 12.51
N LYS A 43 -1.37 2.21 13.59
CA LYS A 43 -1.42 2.73 14.96
C LYS A 43 -0.04 3.12 15.45
N LEU A 44 0.90 2.18 15.38
CA LEU A 44 2.25 2.32 15.91
C LEU A 44 3.16 1.26 15.30
N THR A 45 4.37 1.64 14.92
CA THR A 45 5.48 0.73 14.68
C THR A 45 6.40 0.73 15.89
N GLN A 46 6.67 -0.45 16.45
CA GLN A 46 7.57 -0.63 17.58
C GLN A 46 9.03 -0.69 17.11
N ALA A 47 9.99 -0.47 18.03
CA ALA A 47 11.42 -0.54 17.75
C ALA A 47 11.88 -1.92 17.23
N ASN A 48 11.16 -2.99 17.55
CA ASN A 48 11.41 -4.35 17.05
C ASN A 48 10.90 -4.59 15.62
N GLY A 49 10.39 -3.55 14.94
CA GLY A 49 9.83 -3.61 13.58
C GLY A 49 8.39 -4.11 13.48
N GLN A 50 7.71 -4.42 14.60
CA GLN A 50 6.30 -4.79 14.56
C GLN A 50 5.40 -3.56 14.39
N THR A 51 4.51 -3.61 13.42
CA THR A 51 3.51 -2.57 13.20
C THR A 51 2.13 -3.07 13.60
N THR A 52 1.46 -2.32 14.48
CA THR A 52 0.06 -2.56 14.84
C THR A 52 -0.86 -1.71 13.95
N TRP A 53 -1.86 -2.36 13.38
CA TRP A 53 -2.89 -1.78 12.51
C TRP A 53 -4.27 -1.98 13.13
N ARG A 54 -5.11 -0.94 13.14
CA ARG A 54 -6.51 -1.02 13.63
C ARG A 54 -7.48 -0.84 12.50
N CYS A 55 -8.63 -1.52 12.54
CA CYS A 55 -9.67 -1.33 11.55
C CYS A 55 -10.00 0.15 11.35
N ILE A 56 -10.23 0.57 10.09
CA ILE A 56 -10.60 1.95 9.75
C ILE A 56 -11.87 2.42 10.46
N ASP A 57 -12.79 1.50 10.74
CA ASP A 57 -14.09 1.79 11.38
C ASP A 57 -14.04 1.69 12.91
N VAL A 58 -12.84 1.75 13.52
CA VAL A 58 -12.66 1.79 14.99
C VAL A 58 -13.40 2.97 15.64
N LEU A 59 -13.46 4.13 15.00
CA LEU A 59 -14.17 5.29 15.53
C LEU A 59 -15.66 5.26 15.19
N LYS A 60 -16.01 4.89 13.94
CA LYS A 60 -17.39 4.91 13.43
C LYS A 60 -18.24 3.77 13.99
N LEU A 61 -17.71 2.55 14.00
CA LEU A 61 -18.45 1.32 14.34
C LEU A 61 -17.93 0.66 15.61
N ARG A 62 -17.00 1.32 16.32
CA ARG A 62 -16.33 0.79 17.52
C ARG A 62 -15.66 -0.57 17.26
N CYS A 63 -15.27 -0.83 16.02
CA CYS A 63 -14.64 -2.08 15.63
C CYS A 63 -13.31 -2.24 16.37
N LYS A 64 -13.11 -3.40 16.99
CA LYS A 64 -11.90 -3.69 17.78
C LYS A 64 -10.88 -4.51 17.00
N ALA A 65 -11.15 -4.93 15.76
CA ALA A 65 -10.23 -5.76 14.99
C ALA A 65 -8.86 -5.09 14.81
N VAL A 66 -7.81 -5.88 15.01
CA VAL A 66 -6.40 -5.45 14.93
C VAL A 66 -5.59 -6.46 14.16
N VAL A 67 -4.66 -5.98 13.35
CA VAL A 67 -3.65 -6.79 12.68
C VAL A 67 -2.27 -6.29 13.08
N ILE A 68 -1.33 -7.21 13.24
CA ILE A 68 0.06 -6.95 13.54
C ILE A 68 0.89 -7.52 12.39
N THR A 69 1.77 -6.71 11.84
CA THR A 69 2.72 -7.12 10.80
C THR A 69 4.16 -6.90 11.26
N LYS A 70 5.11 -7.56 10.61
CA LYS A 70 6.55 -7.32 10.72
C LYS A 70 7.18 -7.59 9.36
N ASN A 71 7.99 -6.68 8.85
CA ASN A 71 8.62 -6.78 7.53
C ASN A 71 7.59 -7.12 6.43
N ASN A 72 6.49 -6.38 6.38
CA ASN A 72 5.38 -6.59 5.42
C ASN A 72 4.69 -7.96 5.48
N ALA A 73 4.96 -8.79 6.50
CA ALA A 73 4.31 -10.08 6.69
C ALA A 73 3.33 -10.06 7.86
N LEU A 74 2.25 -10.83 7.76
CA LEU A 74 1.29 -11.04 8.84
C LEU A 74 1.96 -11.74 10.04
N VAL A 75 1.89 -11.12 11.22
CA VAL A 75 2.31 -11.74 12.49
C VAL A 75 1.10 -12.26 13.26
N ALA A 76 0.04 -11.45 13.35
CA ALA A 76 -1.19 -11.84 14.02
C ALA A 76 -2.38 -11.01 13.57
N ALA A 77 -3.57 -11.60 13.51
CA ALA A 77 -4.84 -10.87 13.51
C ALA A 77 -5.57 -11.18 14.82
N ARG A 78 -6.22 -10.16 15.40
CA ARG A 78 -6.88 -10.25 16.72
C ARG A 78 -8.26 -9.61 16.66
N ARG A 79 -9.21 -10.27 17.33
CA ARG A 79 -10.63 -9.87 17.43
C ARG A 79 -11.35 -9.94 16.07
N THR A 80 -12.63 -10.26 16.11
CA THR A 80 -13.48 -10.29 14.91
C THR A 80 -13.98 -8.89 14.58
N HIS A 81 -14.25 -8.65 13.30
CA HIS A 81 -14.99 -7.46 12.88
C HIS A 81 -16.46 -7.57 13.29
N ASN A 82 -17.09 -6.42 13.49
CA ASN A 82 -18.51 -6.28 13.83
C ASN A 82 -19.29 -5.57 12.71
N HIS A 83 -18.74 -5.58 11.50
CA HIS A 83 -19.29 -4.93 10.32
C HIS A 83 -18.87 -5.71 9.08
N GLU A 84 -19.54 -5.41 7.96
CA GLU A 84 -19.19 -5.95 6.65
C GLU A 84 -17.79 -5.53 6.23
N ASP A 85 -17.25 -6.25 5.26
CA ASP A 85 -15.92 -5.97 4.72
C ASP A 85 -15.89 -4.66 3.92
N HIS A 86 -14.70 -4.28 3.44
CA HIS A 86 -14.51 -3.06 2.68
C HIS A 86 -14.22 -3.32 1.21
N GLN A 87 -14.70 -4.44 0.64
CA GLN A 87 -14.38 -4.86 -0.73
C GLN A 87 -14.61 -3.74 -1.76
N GLN A 88 -15.73 -3.00 -1.64
CA GLN A 88 -16.01 -1.88 -2.54
C GLN A 88 -14.92 -0.78 -2.51
N ARG A 89 -14.37 -0.47 -1.32
CA ARG A 89 -13.31 0.53 -1.19
C ARG A 89 -11.95 0.00 -1.63
N ILE A 90 -11.73 -1.31 -1.48
CA ILE A 90 -10.51 -1.98 -1.90
C ILE A 90 -10.45 -2.07 -3.43
N GLY A 91 -11.53 -2.56 -4.07
CA GLY A 91 -11.58 -2.79 -5.52
C GLY A 91 -11.45 -1.53 -6.39
N GLN A 92 -11.58 -0.34 -5.80
CA GLN A 92 -11.37 0.95 -6.47
C GLN A 92 -9.92 1.45 -6.41
N ARG A 93 -8.99 0.70 -5.79
CA ARG A 93 -7.64 1.18 -5.48
C ARG A 93 -6.59 0.14 -5.85
N PRO A 94 -5.41 0.56 -6.34
CA PRO A 94 -4.30 -0.36 -6.56
C PRO A 94 -3.85 -0.99 -5.23
N LEU A 95 -3.54 -2.29 -5.30
CA LEU A 95 -3.00 -3.08 -4.19
C LEU A 95 -1.47 -3.22 -4.35
N TYR A 96 -0.74 -2.99 -3.27
CA TYR A 96 0.71 -3.11 -3.23
C TYR A 96 1.14 -4.28 -2.34
N GLY A 97 2.26 -4.92 -2.66
CA GLY A 97 2.79 -6.07 -1.92
C GLY A 97 3.56 -5.66 -0.66
N ILE A 98 4.21 -4.50 -0.69
CA ILE A 98 4.98 -3.95 0.42
C ILE A 98 4.55 -2.52 0.74
N GLU A 99 4.76 -2.08 1.98
CA GLU A 99 4.37 -0.74 2.40
C GLU A 99 5.20 0.34 1.70
N GLU A 100 6.47 0.07 1.44
CA GLU A 100 7.45 1.00 0.88
C GLU A 100 7.12 1.42 -0.56
N ASP A 101 6.38 0.59 -1.32
CA ASP A 101 5.87 0.95 -2.65
C ASP A 101 4.89 2.14 -2.60
N LEU A 102 4.38 2.48 -1.41
CA LEU A 102 3.60 3.69 -1.19
C LEU A 102 4.48 4.93 -0.93
N GLY A 103 5.79 4.79 -0.82
CA GLY A 103 6.70 5.82 -0.33
C GLY A 103 6.96 6.98 -1.28
N GLU A 104 6.82 6.79 -2.60
CA GLU A 104 7.23 7.81 -3.57
C GLU A 104 6.07 8.13 -4.51
N TYR A 105 5.61 9.39 -4.47
CA TYR A 105 4.76 9.94 -5.52
C TYR A 105 5.18 11.39 -5.76
N ILE A 106 5.32 11.75 -7.03
CA ILE A 106 5.51 13.13 -7.44
C ILE A 106 4.11 13.68 -7.69
N GLU A 107 3.67 14.63 -6.87
CA GLU A 107 2.43 15.36 -7.13
C GLU A 107 2.69 16.36 -8.26
N ILE A 108 2.35 15.95 -9.48
CA ILE A 108 2.41 16.83 -10.64
C ILE A 108 1.10 17.60 -10.70
N LYS A 109 1.14 18.88 -10.33
CA LYS A 109 0.05 19.83 -10.59
C LYS A 109 0.33 20.44 -11.96
N PRO A 110 -0.48 20.16 -12.99
CA PRO A 110 -0.28 20.70 -14.33
C PRO A 110 -0.23 22.24 -14.36
N GLU A 111 -0.83 22.88 -13.37
CA GLU A 111 -0.92 24.33 -13.23
C GLU A 111 0.25 24.94 -12.46
N ASP A 112 1.17 24.14 -11.91
CA ASP A 112 2.34 24.65 -11.19
C ASP A 112 3.33 25.26 -12.20
N PRO A 113 3.63 26.57 -12.13
CA PRO A 113 4.54 27.23 -13.07
C PRO A 113 5.95 26.63 -13.04
N LYS A 114 6.34 26.00 -11.93
CA LYS A 114 7.63 25.32 -11.78
C LYS A 114 7.65 23.95 -12.46
N LEU A 115 6.50 23.40 -12.87
CA LEU A 115 6.45 22.12 -13.57
C LEU A 115 7.20 22.19 -14.90
N ALA A 116 7.02 23.25 -15.68
CA ALA A 116 7.76 23.45 -16.94
C ALA A 116 9.27 23.55 -16.70
N GLU A 117 9.68 24.24 -15.63
CA GLU A 117 11.09 24.37 -15.23
C GLU A 117 11.67 23.02 -14.79
N LEU A 118 10.95 22.28 -13.94
CA LEU A 118 11.36 20.95 -13.47
C LEU A 118 11.43 19.94 -14.62
N MET A 119 10.48 19.98 -15.56
CA MET A 119 10.46 19.15 -16.75
C MET A 119 11.58 19.52 -17.72
N SER A 120 11.97 20.79 -17.80
CA SER A 120 13.11 21.22 -18.60
C SER A 120 14.48 20.91 -17.96
N ALA A 121 14.53 20.86 -16.62
CA ALA A 121 15.73 20.53 -15.86
C ALA A 121 15.92 19.00 -15.70
N SER A 122 14.82 18.26 -15.67
CA SER A 122 14.83 16.82 -15.80
C SER A 122 14.98 16.46 -17.27
N ASN A 123 15.69 15.39 -17.58
CA ASN A 123 15.68 14.84 -18.92
C ASN A 123 14.28 14.24 -19.28
N ILE A 124 13.30 14.27 -18.37
CA ILE A 124 12.04 13.53 -18.49
C ILE A 124 10.93 14.44 -19.04
N GLU A 125 10.29 14.05 -20.15
CA GLU A 125 9.15 14.77 -20.73
C GLU A 125 7.85 13.97 -20.55
N ILE A 126 6.74 14.65 -20.22
CA ILE A 126 5.39 14.07 -20.20
C ILE A 126 4.59 14.70 -21.33
N CYS A 127 4.26 13.90 -22.34
CA CYS A 127 3.46 14.34 -23.47
C CYS A 127 2.02 13.85 -23.33
N ALA A 128 1.06 14.78 -23.34
CA ALA A 128 -0.34 14.43 -23.50
C ALA A 128 -0.59 13.91 -24.93
N GLN A 129 -1.21 12.74 -25.08
CA GLN A 129 -1.66 12.31 -26.39
C GLN A 129 -2.98 13.00 -26.77
N LYS A 130 -3.20 13.20 -28.08
CA LYS A 130 -4.35 13.94 -28.66
C LYS A 130 -5.73 13.48 -28.17
N SER A 131 -5.85 12.26 -27.62
CA SER A 131 -7.11 11.70 -27.11
C SER A 131 -7.40 12.06 -25.65
N GLY A 132 -6.48 12.72 -24.93
CA GLY A 132 -6.63 13.09 -23.51
C GLY A 132 -6.73 11.91 -22.54
N LYS A 133 -6.63 10.67 -23.03
CA LYS A 133 -6.78 9.44 -22.25
C LYS A 133 -5.45 8.79 -21.86
N GLU A 134 -4.34 9.25 -22.43
CA GLU A 134 -3.04 8.61 -22.27
C GLU A 134 -1.91 9.65 -22.22
N TYR A 135 -1.01 9.50 -21.25
CA TYR A 135 0.18 10.32 -21.07
C TYR A 135 1.42 9.47 -21.35
N LYS A 136 2.34 9.97 -22.18
CA LYS A 136 3.61 9.30 -22.46
C LYS A 136 4.71 9.94 -21.64
N LEU A 137 5.48 9.12 -20.94
CA LEU A 137 6.70 9.53 -20.24
C LEU A 137 7.90 9.23 -21.15
N PHE A 138 8.60 10.27 -21.60
CA PHE A 138 9.86 10.14 -22.32
C PHE A 138 11.00 10.26 -21.30
N VAL A 139 11.81 9.23 -21.17
CA VAL A 139 13.00 9.20 -20.30
C VAL A 139 14.23 8.97 -21.17
N PRO A 140 15.19 9.91 -21.24
CA PRO A 140 16.36 9.81 -22.08
C PRO A 140 17.23 8.63 -21.72
N THR A 141 17.77 8.02 -22.76
CA THR A 141 18.52 6.77 -22.76
C THR A 141 19.61 6.64 -21.68
N PRO A 142 20.34 7.71 -21.26
CA PRO A 142 21.30 7.61 -20.15
C PRO A 142 20.65 7.27 -18.80
N ALA A 143 19.46 7.81 -18.52
CA ALA A 143 18.70 7.54 -17.30
C ALA A 143 18.06 6.13 -17.33
N VAL A 144 17.63 5.68 -18.51
CA VAL A 144 17.12 4.31 -18.72
C VAL A 144 18.23 3.27 -18.50
N ARG A 145 19.44 3.53 -19.01
CA ARG A 145 20.60 2.63 -18.87
C ARG A 145 21.07 2.46 -17.43
N ALA A 146 20.98 3.50 -16.60
CA ALA A 146 21.29 3.40 -15.17
C ALA A 146 20.28 2.49 -14.43
N ALA A 147 19.00 2.51 -14.83
CA ALA A 147 17.96 1.68 -14.26
C ALA A 147 18.05 0.21 -14.73
N THR A 148 18.36 -0.05 -16.00
CA THR A 148 18.45 -1.42 -16.54
C THR A 148 19.72 -2.17 -16.16
N THR A 149 20.79 -1.48 -15.74
CA THR A 149 22.03 -2.15 -15.28
C THR A 149 21.82 -2.88 -13.94
N ILE A 150 20.80 -2.51 -13.16
CA ILE A 150 20.47 -3.13 -11.86
C ILE A 150 19.51 -4.33 -12.04
N TRP A 151 18.89 -4.50 -13.21
CA TRP A 151 17.93 -5.56 -13.50
C TRP A 151 18.46 -6.48 -14.60
N PRO A 152 19.16 -7.59 -14.27
CA PRO A 152 19.87 -8.40 -15.25
C PRO A 152 18.99 -9.12 -16.29
N ASN A 153 17.67 -9.08 -16.15
CA ASN A 153 16.76 -9.99 -16.87
C ASN A 153 15.59 -9.31 -17.57
N TYR A 154 15.68 -8.02 -17.89
CA TYR A 154 14.66 -7.42 -18.77
C TYR A 154 14.96 -7.79 -20.23
N GLN A 155 14.25 -8.79 -20.75
CA GLN A 155 14.18 -9.07 -22.18
C GLN A 155 12.91 -8.42 -22.74
N GLN A 156 13.10 -7.60 -23.78
CA GLN A 156 12.05 -6.94 -24.54
C GLN A 156 11.44 -7.95 -25.53
N GLU A 157 10.12 -8.15 -25.48
CA GLU A 157 9.36 -8.78 -26.59
C GLU A 157 9.20 -7.80 -27.77
#